data_AF-M0BVC2-F1
#
_entry.id   AF-M0BVC2-F1
#
_cell.length_a   1.000
_cell.length_b   1.000
_cell.length_c   1.000
_cell.angle_alpha   90.00
_cell.angle_beta   90.00
_cell.angle_gamma   90.00
#
_symmetry.space_group_name_H-M   'P 1'
#
loop_
_entity.id
_entity.type
_entity.pdbx_description
1 polymer ?
#
loop_
_entity_poly.entity_id
_entity_poly.type
_entity_poly.pdbx_seq_one_letter_code
_entity_poly.pdbx_strand_id
1 'polypeptide(L)'
;MVIDRPTSDRGQLVLIGAISLAFILLGVVIVFNSVQYTETIDSGGASDDISEIRTIESEIQTNLDTLSENESINDGTVEYYIKEEYAPQKAAEGPIHISYVQSSYAPGSPDTFKINITTTEITVTKEIEVDT
;
A
#
# COMPACT_ATOMS: atom_id res chain seq x y z
N MET A 1 -39.92 64.11 10.63
CA MET A 1 -38.72 63.38 10.16
C MET A 1 -39.13 61.94 9.95
N VAL A 2 -39.51 61.58 8.71
CA VAL A 2 -39.86 60.20 8.35
C VAL A 2 -38.59 59.55 7.83
N ILE A 3 -38.11 58.52 8.53
CA ILE A 3 -36.95 57.75 8.09
C ILE A 3 -37.50 56.65 7.18
N ASP A 4 -37.44 56.89 5.87
CA ASP A 4 -37.67 55.85 4.89
C ASP A 4 -36.51 54.85 5.00
N ARG A 5 -36.80 53.61 5.43
CA ARG A 5 -35.89 52.46 5.30
C ARG A 5 -36.40 51.47 4.25
N PRO A 6 -36.41 51.81 2.95
CA PRO A 6 -36.60 50.79 1.94
C PRO A 6 -35.23 50.22 1.55
N THR A 7 -35.19 48.93 1.23
CA THR A 7 -34.16 48.21 0.43
C THR A 7 -33.09 47.34 1.12
N SER A 8 -32.96 47.31 2.45
CA SER A 8 -31.91 46.45 3.08
C SER A 8 -32.26 44.95 3.14
N ASP A 9 -33.53 44.57 3.27
CA ASP A 9 -33.92 43.17 3.50
C ASP A 9 -33.62 42.26 2.32
N ARG A 10 -33.85 42.75 1.09
CA ARG A 10 -33.56 41.97 -0.13
C ARG A 10 -32.06 41.83 -0.37
N GLY A 11 -31.28 42.89 -0.10
CA GLY A 11 -29.83 42.86 -0.20
C GLY A 11 -29.20 41.91 0.83
N GLN A 12 -29.72 41.89 2.06
CA GLN A 12 -29.29 40.96 3.10
C GLN A 12 -29.67 39.51 2.76
N LEU A 13 -30.87 39.27 2.23
CA LEU A 13 -31.27 37.93 1.76
C LEU A 13 -30.36 37.43 0.63
N VAL A 14 -29.99 38.29 -0.32
CA VAL A 14 -29.04 37.94 -1.39
C VAL A 14 -27.65 37.66 -0.80
N LEU A 15 -27.19 38.44 0.17
CA LEU A 15 -25.89 38.24 0.82
C LEU A 15 -25.84 36.90 1.57
N ILE A 16 -26.87 36.59 2.36
CA ILE A 16 -26.98 35.32 3.09
C ILE A 16 -27.06 34.15 2.10
N GLY A 17 -27.81 34.31 1.01
CA GLY A 17 -27.90 33.30 -0.06
C GLY A 17 -26.55 33.04 -0.73
N ALA A 18 -25.80 34.09 -1.06
CA ALA A 18 -24.48 33.98 -1.69
C ALA A 18 -23.45 33.31 -0.78
N ILE A 19 -23.42 33.66 0.51
CA ILE A 19 -22.52 33.03 1.50
C ILE A 19 -22.87 31.56 1.69
N SER A 20 -24.15 31.24 1.81
CA SER A 20 -24.62 29.84 1.93
C SER A 20 -24.24 29.03 0.70
N LEU A 21 -24.46 29.57 -0.50
CA LEU A 21 -24.10 28.91 -1.76
C LEU A 21 -22.58 28.72 -1.90
N ALA A 22 -21.78 29.69 -1.47
CA ALA A 22 -20.32 29.58 -1.47
C ALA A 22 -19.84 28.44 -0.56
N PHE A 23 -20.40 28.28 0.65
CA PHE A 23 -20.05 27.16 1.53
C PHE A 23 -20.50 25.80 0.99
N ILE A 24 -21.65 25.73 0.32
CA ILE A 24 -22.10 24.50 -0.35
C ILE A 24 -21.13 24.13 -1.48
N LEU A 25 -20.76 25.09 -2.34
CA LEU A 25 -19.80 24.84 -3.42
C LEU A 25 -18.41 24.48 -2.88
N LEU A 26 -17.95 25.14 -1.81
CA LEU A 26 -16.69 24.81 -1.13
C LEU A 26 -16.74 23.37 -0.60
N GLY A 27 -17.82 22.98 0.06
CA GLY A 27 -18.01 21.61 0.58
C GLY A 27 -18.01 20.57 -0.54
N VAL A 28 -18.70 20.84 -1.65
CA VAL A 28 -18.72 19.98 -2.85
C VAL A 28 -17.32 19.87 -3.47
N VAL A 29 -16.59 20.98 -3.62
CA VAL A 29 -15.22 21.01 -4.15
C VAL A 29 -14.26 20.30 -3.21
N ILE A 30 -14.42 20.44 -1.90
CA ILE A 30 -13.61 19.70 -0.90
C ILE A 30 -13.91 18.22 -1.01
N VAL A 31 -15.18 17.80 -1.02
CA VAL A 31 -15.55 16.38 -1.18
C VAL A 31 -15.04 15.83 -2.50
N PHE A 32 -15.19 16.55 -3.61
CA PHE A 32 -14.67 16.08 -4.90
C PHE A 32 -13.15 16.09 -4.99
N ASN A 33 -12.45 17.07 -4.39
CA ASN A 33 -10.98 17.05 -4.33
C ASN A 33 -10.44 16.02 -3.34
N SER A 34 -11.18 15.72 -2.26
CA SER A 34 -10.89 14.63 -1.33
C SER A 34 -11.20 13.27 -1.96
N VAL A 35 -12.23 13.18 -2.80
CA VAL A 35 -12.56 12.00 -3.61
C VAL A 35 -11.57 11.82 -4.76
N GLN A 36 -11.01 12.88 -5.35
CA GLN A 36 -9.88 12.75 -6.29
C GLN A 36 -8.57 12.32 -5.60
N TYR A 37 -8.51 12.41 -4.27
CA TYR A 37 -7.51 11.75 -3.42
C TYR A 37 -7.99 10.42 -2.85
N THR A 38 -9.13 9.91 -3.32
CA THR A 38 -9.59 8.55 -3.04
C THR A 38 -9.31 7.74 -4.28
N GLU A 39 -8.13 7.11 -4.28
CA GLU A 39 -7.96 5.74 -4.75
C GLU A 39 -8.82 5.36 -5.96
N THR A 40 -8.21 5.40 -7.15
CA THR A 40 -8.50 4.36 -8.12
C THR A 40 -8.02 3.04 -7.52
N ILE A 41 -8.74 2.49 -6.53
CA ILE A 41 -8.67 1.05 -6.27
C ILE A 41 -9.39 0.45 -7.47
N ASP A 42 -8.59 0.17 -8.49
CA ASP A 42 -8.96 -0.84 -9.47
C ASP A 42 -9.02 -2.15 -8.68
N SER A 43 -10.20 -2.52 -8.22
CA SER A 43 -10.41 -3.79 -7.52
C SER A 43 -10.04 -5.01 -8.40
N GLY A 44 -9.80 -4.81 -9.69
CA GLY A 44 -9.18 -5.80 -10.57
C GLY A 44 -7.66 -5.91 -10.38
N GLY A 45 -6.95 -4.78 -10.32
CA GLY A 45 -5.49 -4.72 -10.13
C GLY A 45 -5.03 -5.34 -8.81
N ALA A 46 -5.68 -4.97 -7.71
CA ALA A 46 -5.36 -5.52 -6.38
C ALA A 46 -5.58 -7.05 -6.29
N SER A 47 -6.53 -7.62 -7.04
CA SER A 47 -6.75 -9.07 -7.07
C SER A 47 -5.63 -9.81 -7.81
N ASP A 48 -5.17 -9.25 -8.93
CA ASP A 48 -4.06 -9.79 -9.71
C ASP A 48 -2.73 -9.64 -8.94
N ASP A 49 -2.49 -8.47 -8.33
CA ASP A 49 -1.33 -8.21 -7.47
C ASP A 49 -1.25 -9.19 -6.30
N ILE A 50 -2.39 -9.50 -5.65
CA ILE A 50 -2.43 -10.51 -4.57
C ILE A 50 -2.12 -11.91 -5.09
N SER A 51 -2.58 -12.27 -6.29
CA SER A 51 -2.28 -13.57 -6.90
C SER A 51 -0.79 -13.69 -7.25
N GLU A 52 -0.20 -12.62 -7.78
CA GLU A 52 1.22 -12.54 -8.10
C GLU A 52 2.08 -12.62 -6.83
N ILE A 53 1.72 -11.88 -5.78
CA ILE A 53 2.38 -11.94 -4.45
C ILE A 53 2.38 -13.37 -3.89
N ARG A 54 1.25 -14.09 -3.99
CA ARG A 54 1.16 -15.49 -3.53
C ARG A 54 2.07 -16.42 -4.32
N THR A 55 2.24 -16.16 -5.61
CA THR A 55 3.12 -16.94 -6.47
C THR A 55 4.59 -16.71 -6.08
N ILE A 56 4.97 -15.45 -5.90
CA ILE A 56 6.30 -15.05 -5.42
C ILE A 56 6.60 -15.66 -4.04
N GLU A 57 5.64 -15.59 -3.12
CA GLU A 57 5.75 -16.20 -1.79
C GLU A 57 6.05 -17.70 -1.90
N SER A 58 5.30 -18.43 -2.74
CA SER A 58 5.51 -19.86 -2.95
C SER A 58 6.86 -20.18 -3.60
N GLU A 59 7.33 -19.35 -4.53
CA GLU A 59 8.63 -19.51 -5.17
C GLU A 59 9.77 -19.30 -4.16
N ILE A 60 9.72 -18.23 -3.37
CA ILE A 60 10.74 -17.95 -2.35
C ILE A 60 10.76 -19.06 -1.30
N GLN A 61 9.60 -19.51 -0.81
CA GLN A 61 9.52 -20.63 0.14
C GLN A 61 10.21 -21.88 -0.43
N THR A 62 9.84 -22.29 -1.65
CA THR A 62 10.41 -23.50 -2.29
C THR A 62 11.92 -23.38 -2.47
N ASN A 63 12.40 -22.20 -2.86
CA ASN A 63 13.83 -21.98 -3.08
C ASN A 63 14.62 -21.98 -1.77
N LEU A 64 14.06 -21.41 -0.69
CA LEU A 64 14.67 -21.44 0.63
C LEU A 64 14.67 -22.84 1.23
N ASP A 65 13.59 -23.61 1.08
CA ASP A 65 13.55 -25.02 1.50
C ASP A 65 14.62 -25.85 0.76
N THR A 66 14.76 -25.64 -0.56
CA THR A 66 15.79 -26.32 -1.34
C THR A 66 17.21 -25.89 -0.92
N LEU A 67 17.37 -24.62 -0.54
CA LEU A 67 18.64 -24.10 -0.08
C LEU A 67 19.00 -24.68 1.31
N SER A 68 18.02 -24.90 2.20
CA SER A 68 18.25 -25.47 3.54
C SER A 68 18.64 -26.94 3.50
N GLU A 69 18.21 -27.68 2.47
CA GLU A 69 18.67 -29.05 2.23
C GLU A 69 20.18 -29.13 1.90
N ASN A 70 20.76 -28.07 1.35
CA ASN A 70 22.14 -28.05 0.85
C ASN A 70 23.12 -27.27 1.74
N GLU A 71 22.65 -26.25 2.45
CA GLU A 71 23.46 -25.37 3.29
C GLU A 71 22.69 -24.91 4.53
N SER A 72 23.40 -24.60 5.61
CA SER A 72 22.78 -23.99 6.79
C SER A 72 22.27 -22.59 6.46
N ILE A 73 20.96 -22.41 6.48
CA ILE A 73 20.33 -21.12 6.26
C ILE A 73 20.43 -20.27 7.52
N ASN A 74 20.86 -19.03 7.34
CA ASN A 74 20.88 -17.99 8.36
C ASN A 74 20.45 -16.65 7.75
N ASP A 75 20.29 -15.65 8.60
CA ASP A 75 19.86 -14.29 8.28
C ASP A 75 20.62 -13.70 7.09
N GLY A 76 21.95 -13.84 7.10
CA GLY A 76 22.80 -13.33 6.02
C GLY A 76 22.65 -14.08 4.71
N THR A 77 22.46 -15.40 4.77
CA THR A 77 22.22 -16.22 3.57
C THR A 77 20.90 -15.84 2.90
N VAL A 78 19.83 -15.69 3.68
CA VAL A 78 18.52 -15.28 3.15
C VAL A 78 18.54 -13.84 2.65
N GLU A 79 19.14 -12.92 3.40
CA GLU A 79 19.28 -11.53 2.98
C GLU A 79 20.03 -11.42 1.65
N TYR A 80 21.14 -12.15 1.52
CA TYR A 80 21.93 -12.20 0.29
C TYR A 80 21.12 -12.79 -0.87
N TYR A 81 20.50 -13.94 -0.68
CA TYR A 81 19.67 -14.60 -1.69
C TYR A 81 18.56 -13.67 -2.20
N ILE A 82 17.82 -13.03 -1.30
CA ILE A 82 16.74 -12.12 -1.68
C ILE A 82 17.29 -10.90 -2.42
N LYS A 83 18.34 -10.25 -1.93
CA LYS A 83 18.85 -8.99 -2.50
C LYS A 83 19.61 -9.16 -3.81
N GLU A 84 20.44 -10.18 -3.89
CA GLU A 84 21.41 -10.33 -4.98
C GLU A 84 20.93 -11.33 -6.05
N GLU A 85 20.07 -12.27 -5.68
CA GLU A 85 19.62 -13.31 -6.61
C GLU A 85 18.16 -13.12 -7.01
N TYR A 86 17.23 -13.12 -6.06
CA TYR A 86 15.80 -13.21 -6.37
C TYR A 86 15.16 -11.85 -6.73
N ALA A 87 15.36 -10.80 -5.92
CA ALA A 87 14.75 -9.48 -6.16
C ALA A 87 15.17 -8.83 -7.49
N PRO A 88 16.45 -8.91 -7.94
CA PRO A 88 16.85 -8.36 -9.23
C PRO A 88 16.18 -9.06 -10.41
N GLN A 89 15.93 -10.37 -10.31
CA GLN A 89 15.24 -11.15 -11.34
C GLN A 89 13.78 -10.70 -11.45
N LYS A 90 13.07 -10.60 -10.31
CA LYS A 90 11.67 -10.15 -10.30
C LYS A 90 11.49 -8.70 -10.69
N ALA A 91 12.43 -7.82 -10.33
CA ALA A 91 12.41 -6.43 -10.76
C ALA A 91 12.58 -6.25 -12.28
N ALA A 92 13.12 -7.26 -12.99
CA ALA A 92 13.20 -7.27 -14.44
C ALA A 92 11.90 -7.74 -15.12
N GLU A 93 11.04 -8.46 -14.41
CA GLU A 93 9.76 -8.99 -14.91
C GLU A 93 8.63 -7.95 -14.86
N GLY A 94 8.71 -6.97 -13.97
CA GLY A 94 7.67 -5.95 -13.80
C GLY A 94 7.95 -4.99 -12.63
N PRO A 95 6.94 -4.19 -12.23
CA PRO A 95 7.04 -3.24 -11.10
C PRO A 95 6.96 -3.97 -9.75
N ILE A 96 7.71 -5.05 -9.59
CA ILE A 96 7.77 -5.86 -8.38
C ILE A 96 9.07 -5.54 -7.66
N HIS A 97 8.97 -5.12 -6.41
CA HIS A 97 10.10 -4.87 -5.54
C HIS A 97 10.03 -5.75 -4.30
N ILE A 98 11.09 -6.55 -4.10
CA ILE A 98 11.19 -7.50 -3.00
C ILE A 98 12.36 -7.06 -2.13
N SER A 99 12.13 -6.99 -0.82
CA SER A 99 13.18 -6.62 0.14
C SER A 99 13.14 -7.50 1.37
N TYR A 100 14.34 -7.79 1.87
CA TYR A 100 14.53 -8.44 3.16
C TYR A 100 14.25 -7.46 4.31
N VAL A 101 13.59 -7.93 5.37
CA VAL A 101 13.28 -7.12 6.56
C VAL A 101 14.11 -7.56 7.75
N GLN A 102 13.89 -8.79 8.23
CA GLN A 102 14.57 -9.34 9.42
C GLN A 102 14.29 -10.83 9.56
N SER A 103 15.11 -11.51 10.35
CA SER A 103 14.86 -12.87 10.82
C SER A 103 14.37 -12.87 12.27
N SER A 104 13.76 -13.97 12.67
CA SER A 104 13.40 -14.28 14.04
C SER A 104 13.79 -15.73 14.34
N TYR A 105 14.60 -15.91 15.38
CA TYR A 105 15.11 -17.20 15.82
C TYR A 105 14.52 -17.54 17.18
N ALA A 106 13.87 -18.70 17.29
CA ALA A 106 13.36 -19.23 18.55
C ALA A 106 13.87 -20.66 18.76
N PRO A 107 14.61 -20.95 19.86
CA PRO A 107 15.15 -22.29 20.10
C PRO A 107 14.06 -23.37 20.12
N GLY A 108 14.15 -24.36 19.23
CA GLY A 108 13.15 -25.43 19.10
C GLY A 108 11.90 -25.03 18.28
N SER A 109 11.99 -23.96 17.50
CA SER A 109 10.99 -23.55 16.50
C SER A 109 11.70 -23.33 15.15
N PRO A 110 10.99 -23.43 14.03
CA PRO A 110 11.56 -23.12 12.72
C PRO A 110 12.05 -21.67 12.65
N ASP A 111 13.07 -21.43 11.83
CA ASP A 111 13.61 -20.10 11.61
C ASP A 111 12.65 -19.31 10.73
N THR A 112 12.25 -18.12 11.18
CA THR A 112 11.29 -17.29 10.45
C THR A 112 11.96 -16.08 9.82
N PHE A 113 11.73 -15.85 8.54
CA PHE A 113 12.28 -14.73 7.78
C PHE A 113 11.16 -13.82 7.30
N LYS A 114 11.35 -12.50 7.47
CA LYS A 114 10.40 -11.49 7.01
C LYS A 114 10.88 -10.84 5.73
N ILE A 115 10.01 -10.83 4.73
CA ILE A 115 10.22 -10.13 3.46
C ILE A 115 9.06 -9.18 3.16
N ASN A 116 9.34 -8.10 2.46
CA ASN A 116 8.31 -7.25 1.86
C ASN A 116 8.25 -7.52 0.36
N ILE A 117 7.04 -7.78 -0.14
CA ILE A 117 6.75 -7.86 -1.57
C ILE A 117 5.88 -6.65 -1.90
N THR A 118 6.40 -5.81 -2.79
CA THR A 118 5.75 -4.58 -3.23
C THR A 118 5.45 -4.69 -4.71
N THR A 119 4.18 -4.54 -5.08
CA THR A 119 3.73 -4.38 -6.46
C THR A 119 3.44 -2.90 -6.73
N THR A 120 2.79 -2.60 -7.85
CA THR A 120 2.36 -1.24 -8.18
C THR A 120 1.38 -0.68 -7.15
N GLU A 121 0.47 -1.51 -6.64
CA GLU A 121 -0.65 -1.04 -5.82
C GLU A 121 -0.53 -1.41 -4.33
N ILE A 122 0.20 -2.48 -3.99
CA ILE A 122 0.21 -3.03 -2.63
C ILE A 122 1.61 -3.42 -2.16
N THR A 123 1.86 -3.25 -0.86
CA THR A 123 3.00 -3.84 -0.16
C THR A 123 2.51 -4.82 0.89
N VAL A 124 3.04 -6.04 0.88
CA VAL A 124 2.72 -7.08 1.85
C VAL A 124 3.99 -7.57 2.52
N THR A 125 3.99 -7.58 3.86
CA THR A 125 5.03 -8.24 4.65
C THR A 125 4.64 -9.71 4.84
N LYS A 126 5.55 -10.62 4.49
CA LYS A 126 5.38 -12.06 4.63
C LYS A 126 6.42 -12.65 5.57
N GLU A 127 5.97 -13.59 6.38
CA GLU A 127 6.80 -14.43 7.24
C GLU A 127 6.94 -15.78 6.53
N ILE A 128 8.19 -16.20 6.33
CA ILE A 128 8.57 -17.46 5.69
C ILE A 128 9.24 -18.31 6.76
N GLU A 129 8.68 -19.48 7.03
CA GLU A 129 9.24 -20.45 7.96
C GLU A 129 10.15 -21.41 7.20
N VAL A 130 11.38 -21.58 7.65
CA VAL A 130 12.33 -22.53 7.07
C VAL A 130 12.78 -23.47 8.19
N ASP A 131 12.61 -24.77 7.94
CA ASP A 131 13.18 -25.81 8.81
C ASP A 131 14.69 -25.89 8.52
N THR A 132 15.51 -25.56 9.52
CA THR A 132 16.98 -25.61 9.49
C THR A 132 17.57 -26.80 10.25
#